data_AF-I1Q4H0-F1
#
_entry.id   AF-I1Q4H0-F1
#
_cell.length_a   1.000
_cell.length_b   1.000
_cell.length_c   1.000
_cell.angle_alpha   90.00
_cell.angle_beta   90.00
_cell.angle_gamma   90.00
#
_symmetry.space_group_name_H-M   'P 1'
#
loop_
_entity.id
_entity.type
_entity.pdbx_description
1 polymer ?
#
loop_
_entity_poly.entity_id
_entity_poly.type
_entity_poly.pdbx_seq_one_letter_code
_entity_poly.pdbx_strand_id
1 'polypeptide(L)' 'IAKIAFLLAAALLLGLVSVSQAIQGTATFYTTYNPSACYGNQDNGRMIAAASDGLWAGGKICGTMFTVRCVGQPT' A
#
# COMPACT_ATOMS: atom_id res chain seq x y z
N ILE A 1 38.34 16.41 -15.23
CA ILE A 1 38.15 15.95 -13.84
C ILE A 1 36.88 16.57 -13.23
N ALA A 2 36.79 17.89 -13.06
CA ALA A 2 35.60 18.55 -12.48
C ALA A 2 34.25 18.24 -13.20
N LYS A 3 34.24 18.22 -14.54
CA LYS A 3 33.03 17.87 -15.33
C LYS A 3 32.54 16.44 -15.10
N ILE A 4 33.46 15.49 -14.95
CA ILE A 4 33.13 14.07 -14.70
C ILE A 4 32.58 13.92 -13.29
N ALA A 5 33.21 14.57 -12.30
CA ALA A 5 32.73 14.57 -10.93
C ALA A 5 31.31 15.17 -10.82
N PHE A 6 31.03 16.26 -11.55
CA PHE A 6 29.70 16.86 -11.60
C PHE A 6 28.65 15.92 -12.20
N LEU A 7 28.97 15.22 -13.30
CA LEU A 7 28.06 14.24 -13.92
C LEU A 7 27.76 13.06 -13.00
N LEU A 8 28.78 12.54 -12.29
CA LEU A 8 28.60 11.45 -11.34
C LEU A 8 27.75 11.87 -10.13
N ALA A 9 27.96 13.08 -9.62
CA ALA A 9 27.14 13.63 -8.55
C ALA A 9 25.67 13.80 -8.97
N ALA A 10 25.42 14.32 -10.19
CA ALA A 10 24.07 14.46 -10.72
C ALA A 10 23.36 13.10 -10.90
N ALA A 11 24.06 12.07 -11.40
CA ALA A 11 23.51 10.73 -11.55
C ALA A 11 23.15 10.09 -10.19
N LEU A 12 24.01 10.26 -9.17
CA LEU A 12 23.73 9.79 -7.81
C LEU A 12 22.51 10.49 -7.21
N LEU A 13 22.37 11.79 -7.41
CA LEU A 13 21.23 12.57 -6.92
C LEU A 13 19.91 12.14 -7.58
N LEU A 14 19.91 11.84 -8.87
CA LEU A 14 18.74 11.30 -9.58
C LEU A 14 18.33 9.91 -9.08
N GLY A 15 19.30 9.10 -8.63
CA GLY A 15 19.05 7.77 -8.05
C GLY A 15 18.44 7.77 -6.64
N LEU A 16 18.42 8.91 -5.95
CA LEU A 16 17.82 9.05 -4.61
C LEU A 16 16.29 9.20 -4.67
N VAL A 17 15.71 9.39 -5.86
CA VAL A 17 14.27 9.54 -6.02
C VAL A 17 13.61 8.16 -5.96
N SER A 18 13.20 7.75 -4.75
CA SER A 18 12.44 6.52 -4.54
C SER A 18 11.04 6.65 -5.15
N VAL A 19 10.81 6.04 -6.30
CA VAL A 19 9.46 5.88 -6.87
C VAL A 19 8.76 4.78 -6.09
N SER A 20 7.84 5.13 -5.17
CA SER A 20 6.98 4.14 -4.53
C SER A 20 5.88 3.74 -5.52
N GLN A 21 6.04 2.58 -6.15
CA GLN A 21 5.00 1.96 -6.96
C GLN A 21 4.06 1.19 -6.04
N ALA A 22 2.96 1.81 -5.63
CA ALA A 22 1.86 1.12 -4.96
C ALA A 22 0.88 0.57 -6.01
N ILE A 23 0.30 -0.61 -5.76
CA ILE A 23 -0.77 -1.14 -6.59
C ILE A 23 -1.98 -0.23 -6.43
N GLN A 24 -2.39 0.45 -7.50
CA GLN A 24 -3.60 1.25 -7.49
C GLN A 24 -4.82 0.33 -7.46
N GLY A 25 -5.80 0.65 -6.63
CA GLY A 25 -7.04 -0.08 -6.52
C GLY A 25 -8.17 0.81 -6.05
N THR A 26 -9.39 0.27 -6.11
CA THR A 26 -10.59 0.93 -5.59
C THR A 26 -10.78 0.51 -4.13
N ALA A 27 -10.97 1.48 -3.25
CA ALA A 27 -11.36 1.26 -1.87
C ALA A 27 -12.85 1.58 -1.69
N THR A 28 -13.55 0.73 -0.94
CA THR A 28 -14.94 0.93 -0.51
C THR A 28 -15.02 0.87 1.01
N PHE A 29 -16.07 1.42 1.60
CA PHE A 29 -16.29 1.35 3.05
C PHE A 29 -17.62 0.67 3.37
N TYR A 30 -17.66 -0.03 4.50
CA TYR A 30 -18.87 -0.61 5.09
C TYR A 30 -18.68 -0.69 6.61
N THR A 31 -19.78 -0.79 7.36
CA THR A 31 -19.76 -0.69 8.84
C THR A 31 -19.94 -2.02 9.56
N THR A 32 -20.57 -3.01 8.93
CA THR A 32 -20.76 -4.35 9.51
C THR A 32 -19.69 -5.30 8.99
N TYR A 33 -18.68 -5.60 9.82
CA TYR A 33 -17.52 -6.41 9.42
C TYR A 33 -17.31 -7.70 10.22
N ASN A 34 -18.07 -7.92 11.30
CA ASN A 34 -18.05 -9.17 12.05
C ASN A 34 -19.07 -10.16 11.49
N PRO A 35 -18.73 -11.46 11.35
CA PRO A 35 -17.40 -12.02 11.55
C PRO A 35 -16.45 -11.69 10.39
N SER A 36 -15.19 -11.41 10.70
CA SER A 36 -14.13 -11.30 9.69
C SER A 36 -13.59 -12.67 9.30
N ALA A 37 -13.14 -12.83 8.06
CA ALA A 37 -12.55 -14.08 7.59
C ALA A 37 -11.24 -14.46 8.33
N CYS A 38 -10.49 -13.47 8.83
CA CYS A 38 -9.23 -13.70 9.54
C CYS A 38 -9.42 -14.06 11.02
N TYR A 39 -10.34 -13.38 11.72
CA TYR A 39 -10.41 -13.41 13.19
C TYR A 39 -11.81 -13.68 13.74
N GLY A 40 -12.77 -14.02 12.89
CA GLY A 40 -14.14 -14.30 13.29
C GLY A 40 -14.76 -13.08 13.98
N ASN A 41 -15.29 -13.29 15.19
CA ASN A 41 -16.02 -12.27 15.95
C ASN A 41 -15.14 -11.31 16.77
N GLN A 42 -13.81 -11.32 16.61
CA GLN A 42 -12.95 -10.39 17.34
C GLN A 42 -13.14 -8.94 16.88
N ASP A 43 -13.21 -8.03 17.85
CA ASP A 43 -13.13 -6.59 17.62
C ASP A 43 -11.65 -6.18 17.46
N ASN A 44 -11.30 -5.75 16.25
CA ASN A 44 -9.95 -5.29 15.92
C ASN A 44 -9.89 -3.74 15.82
N GLY A 45 -10.90 -3.06 16.37
CA GLY A 45 -11.01 -1.61 16.35
C GLY A 45 -11.49 -1.05 15.01
N ARG A 46 -11.17 0.23 14.77
CA ARG A 46 -11.71 1.00 13.63
C ARG A 46 -10.77 1.08 12.42
N MET A 47 -9.48 0.79 12.60
CA MET A 47 -8.46 0.87 11.54
C MET A 47 -8.23 -0.51 10.93
N ILE A 48 -9.28 -1.09 10.37
CA ILE A 48 -9.27 -2.39 9.71
C ILE A 48 -9.50 -2.23 8.21
N ALA A 49 -8.98 -3.17 7.43
CA ALA A 49 -9.23 -3.24 5.99
C ALA A 49 -9.62 -4.67 5.61
N ALA A 50 -10.64 -4.80 4.78
CA ALA A 50 -10.96 -6.07 4.14
C ALA A 50 -10.22 -6.16 2.80
N ALA A 51 -9.56 -7.30 2.59
CA ALA A 51 -8.92 -7.60 1.32
C ALA A 51 -9.97 -8.05 0.30
N SER A 52 -9.84 -7.55 -0.94
CA SER A 52 -10.57 -8.11 -2.09
C SER A 52 -10.03 -9.51 -2.44
N ASP A 53 -10.75 -10.25 -3.27
CA ASP A 53 -10.36 -11.60 -3.69
C ASP A 53 -8.94 -11.65 -4.29
N GLY A 54 -8.54 -10.62 -5.04
CA GLY A 54 -7.21 -10.51 -5.62
C GLY A 54 -6.08 -10.35 -4.58
N LEU A 55 -6.39 -9.85 -3.38
CA LEU A 55 -5.44 -9.68 -2.28
C LEU A 55 -5.56 -10.77 -1.21
N TRP A 56 -6.72 -11.45 -1.10
CA TRP A 56 -7.04 -12.39 -0.03
C TRP A 56 -6.01 -13.52 0.10
N ALA A 57 -5.59 -14.10 -1.03
CA ALA A 57 -4.59 -15.16 -1.12
C ALA A 57 -4.82 -16.32 -0.11
N GLY A 58 -6.09 -16.70 0.11
CA GLY A 58 -6.46 -17.75 1.06
C GLY A 58 -6.21 -17.40 2.53
N GLY A 59 -6.20 -16.11 2.87
CA GLY A 59 -5.97 -15.63 4.23
C GLY A 59 -4.51 -15.35 4.58
N LYS A 60 -3.57 -15.53 3.62
CA LYS A 60 -2.15 -15.16 3.85
C LYS A 60 -1.94 -13.68 4.15
N ILE A 61 -2.89 -12.84 3.76
CA ILE A 61 -2.87 -11.39 3.97
C ILE A 61 -3.29 -10.98 5.40
N CYS A 62 -3.89 -11.90 6.17
CA CYS A 62 -4.38 -11.62 7.52
C CYS A 62 -3.27 -11.05 8.42
N GLY A 63 -3.59 -9.97 9.14
CA GLY A 63 -2.66 -9.30 10.06
C GLY A 63 -1.65 -8.37 9.37
N THR A 64 -1.68 -8.27 8.05
CA THR A 64 -0.82 -7.34 7.30
C THR A 64 -1.32 -5.90 7.47
N MET A 65 -0.40 -4.98 7.81
CA MET A 65 -0.69 -3.55 7.85
C MET A 65 -0.41 -2.91 6.49
N PHE A 66 -1.38 -2.15 5.97
CA PHE A 66 -1.24 -1.42 4.72
C PHE A 66 -1.13 0.07 4.98
N THR A 67 -0.21 0.73 4.26
CA THR A 67 -0.24 2.18 4.10
C THR A 67 -1.07 2.51 2.87
N VAL A 68 -2.21 3.15 3.09
CA VAL A 68 -3.12 3.57 2.01
C VAL A 68 -2.98 5.07 1.76
N ARG A 69 -2.96 5.47 0.49
CA ARG A 69 -3.00 6.86 0.06
C ARG A 69 -4.09 7.02 -0.98
N CYS A 70 -5.06 7.89 -0.73
CA CYS A 70 -6.01 8.29 -1.75
C CYS A 70 -5.27 9.08 -2.83
N VAL A 71 -5.33 8.60 -4.07
CA VAL A 71 -4.67 9.23 -5.23
C VAL A 71 -5.63 10.03 -6.12
N GLY A 72 -6.91 10.12 -5.74
CA GLY A 72 -7.98 10.75 -6.55
C GLY A 72 -8.75 9.73 -7.40
N GLN A 73 -9.73 10.19 -8.16
CA GLN A 73 -10.41 9.35 -9.16
C GLN A 73 -9.43 9.02 -10.30
N PRO A 74 -9.44 7.80 -10.86
CA PRO A 74 -8.74 7.51 -12.10
C PRO A 74 -9.28 8.43 -13.20
N THR A 75 -8.40 9.21 -13.84
CA THR A 75 -8.72 9.97 -15.06
C THR A 75 -8.78 9.04 -16.26
#